data_AF-A0A2D5Z9J9-F1
#
_entry.id   AF-A0A2D5Z9J9-F1
#
_cell.length_a   1.000
_cell.length_b   1.000
_cell.length_c   1.000
_cell.angle_alpha   90.00
_cell.angle_beta   90.00
_cell.angle_gamma   90.00
#
_symmetry.space_group_name_H-M   'P 1'
#
loop_
_entity.id
_entity.type
_entity.pdbx_description
1 polymer ?
#
loop_
_entity_poly.entity_id
_entity_poly.type
_entity_poly.pdbx_seq_one_letter_code
_entity_poly.pdbx_strand_id
1 'polypeptide(L)'
;MALIAYFGVPLLLKKCTTDYAIPFVERKLVDYGVRDSSISFEKAHVSSYNSITWFNTEIGLTPRSEHFDEFGRINLVIDDFSITFNDFKLTKIELELRDFEVSNATCAGTVVGGEKPGDAESPTPFRMVGEHFRFPVAFDTDDPGSSLEKVTRELSALIKGARIETPFCFAGRAAYTIENKEYSFRFGAVRSEDGHGVSAHPDDIRPIAESFSDNFTGTELALVSDYPLRAIRLMQIKNSAESRSRAAYRQDARVPEDAYRHILWSYLLTKEYGGEFAQAVTDAHEEGLEDTLGPDKEMDYHNNRIGRRYADGGVAEGEILGKTMSDPDVIRNAQQLSASQRPGE
;
A
#
# COMPACT_ATOMS: atom_id res chain seq x y z
N MET A 1 -38.11 -21.75 29.37
CA MET A 1 -37.30 -21.89 28.13
C MET A 1 -36.67 -20.57 27.67
N ALA A 2 -37.35 -19.43 27.71
CA ALA A 2 -36.78 -18.13 27.31
C ALA A 2 -35.51 -17.72 28.10
N LEU A 3 -35.44 -18.02 29.40
CA LEU A 3 -34.27 -17.74 30.26
C LEU A 3 -33.04 -18.59 29.93
N ILE A 4 -33.20 -19.84 29.47
CA ILE A 4 -32.08 -20.71 29.08
C ILE A 4 -31.51 -20.27 27.73
N ALA A 5 -32.37 -19.78 26.82
CA ALA A 5 -31.92 -19.15 25.57
C ALA A 5 -31.14 -17.85 25.83
N TYR A 6 -31.55 -17.05 26.82
CA TYR A 6 -30.91 -15.76 27.11
C TYR A 6 -29.49 -15.89 27.71
N PHE A 7 -29.24 -16.91 28.54
CA PHE A 7 -27.92 -17.13 29.15
C PHE A 7 -27.04 -18.13 28.38
N GLY A 8 -27.62 -19.08 27.64
CA GLY A 8 -26.88 -20.09 26.88
C GLY A 8 -26.26 -19.56 25.58
N VAL A 9 -26.94 -18.62 24.92
CA VAL A 9 -26.49 -18.07 23.62
C VAL A 9 -25.14 -17.32 23.74
N PRO A 10 -24.91 -16.44 24.74
CA PRO A 10 -23.60 -15.80 24.96
C PRO A 10 -22.43 -16.78 25.12
N LEU A 11 -22.61 -17.83 25.91
CA LEU A 11 -21.58 -18.85 26.15
C LEU A 11 -21.28 -19.66 24.89
N LEU A 12 -22.33 -20.02 24.14
CA LEU A 12 -22.19 -20.73 22.88
C LEU A 12 -21.50 -19.85 21.82
N LEU A 13 -21.89 -18.58 21.74
CA LEU A 13 -21.27 -17.57 20.87
C LEU A 13 -19.77 -17.44 21.15
N LYS A 14 -19.39 -17.21 22.42
CA LYS A 14 -17.98 -17.15 22.82
C LYS A 14 -17.21 -18.40 22.40
N LYS A 15 -17.77 -19.59 22.66
CA LYS A 15 -17.13 -20.86 22.32
C LYS A 15 -16.96 -21.03 20.81
N CYS A 16 -18.02 -20.76 20.04
CA CYS A 16 -17.98 -20.88 18.57
C CYS A 16 -16.99 -19.91 17.94
N THR A 17 -16.93 -18.65 18.38
CA THR A 17 -16.03 -17.67 17.77
C THR A 17 -14.59 -17.84 18.25
N THR A 18 -14.38 -18.01 19.54
CA THR A 18 -13.03 -18.04 20.12
C THR A 18 -12.34 -19.37 19.87
N ASP A 19 -13.02 -20.49 20.10
CA ASP A 19 -12.37 -21.81 20.07
C ASP A 19 -12.39 -22.42 18.66
N TYR A 20 -13.27 -21.96 17.76
CA TYR A 20 -13.40 -22.51 16.42
C TYR A 20 -13.13 -21.50 15.30
N ALA A 21 -13.72 -20.30 15.35
CA ALA A 21 -13.57 -19.34 14.25
C ALA A 21 -12.15 -18.79 14.14
N ILE A 22 -11.49 -18.41 15.25
CA ILE A 22 -10.10 -17.94 15.21
C ILE A 22 -9.15 -18.99 14.60
N PRO A 23 -9.10 -20.25 15.10
CA PRO A 23 -8.25 -21.27 14.47
C PRO A 23 -8.64 -21.59 13.03
N PHE A 24 -9.91 -21.43 12.67
CA PHE A 24 -10.35 -21.60 11.28
C PHE A 24 -9.81 -20.49 10.39
N VAL A 25 -9.88 -19.23 10.82
CA VAL A 25 -9.31 -18.09 10.12
C VAL A 25 -7.80 -18.26 9.95
N GLU A 26 -7.07 -18.60 11.01
CA GLU A 26 -5.62 -18.86 10.92
C GLU A 26 -5.28 -19.92 9.87
N ARG A 27 -6.00 -21.05 9.88
CA ARG A 27 -5.80 -22.09 8.85
C ARG A 27 -6.12 -21.58 7.44
N LYS A 28 -7.15 -20.74 7.29
CA LYS A 28 -7.57 -20.20 5.99
C LYS A 28 -6.65 -19.12 5.47
N LEU A 29 -5.98 -18.36 6.33
CA LEU A 29 -4.98 -17.39 5.89
C LEU A 29 -3.85 -18.05 5.08
N VAL A 30 -3.52 -19.31 5.35
CA VAL A 30 -2.56 -20.09 4.55
C VAL A 30 -3.01 -20.28 3.11
N ASP A 31 -4.31 -20.57 2.90
CA ASP A 31 -4.90 -20.71 1.56
C ASP A 31 -4.83 -19.38 0.77
N TYR A 32 -4.80 -18.24 1.48
CA TYR A 32 -4.67 -16.90 0.89
C TYR A 32 -3.22 -16.39 0.82
N GLY A 33 -2.24 -17.27 0.95
CA GLY A 33 -0.84 -16.90 0.80
C GLY A 33 -0.28 -16.17 2.00
N VAL A 34 -0.73 -16.48 3.22
CA VAL A 34 -0.03 -16.14 4.46
C VAL A 34 0.79 -17.35 4.91
N ARG A 35 2.10 -17.21 4.99
CA ARG A 35 3.04 -18.26 5.40
C ARG A 35 2.90 -18.62 6.87
N ASP A 36 2.77 -17.61 7.72
CA ASP A 36 2.65 -17.75 9.17
C ASP A 36 1.64 -16.73 9.69
N SER A 37 0.73 -17.18 10.54
CA SER A 37 -0.27 -16.33 11.18
C SER A 37 -0.39 -16.71 12.65
N SER A 38 -0.44 -15.71 13.52
CA SER A 38 -0.70 -15.91 14.94
C SER A 38 -1.73 -14.90 15.41
N ILE A 39 -2.82 -15.37 16.02
CA ILE A 39 -3.83 -14.53 16.66
C ILE A 39 -3.84 -14.85 18.16
N SER A 40 -3.52 -13.85 18.97
CA SER A 40 -3.62 -13.92 20.43
C SER A 40 -4.43 -12.75 20.97
N PHE A 41 -5.03 -12.91 22.14
CA PHE A 41 -5.78 -11.86 22.83
C PHE A 41 -5.72 -12.12 24.34
N GLU A 42 -5.84 -11.07 25.15
CA GLU A 42 -5.80 -11.21 26.61
C GLU A 42 -7.11 -11.83 27.15
N LYS A 43 -8.24 -11.31 26.68
CA LYS A 43 -9.57 -11.71 27.16
C LYS A 43 -10.63 -11.56 26.06
N ALA A 44 -11.63 -12.44 26.11
CA ALA A 44 -12.81 -12.38 25.27
C ALA A 44 -14.08 -12.21 26.12
N HIS A 45 -14.87 -11.19 25.82
CA HIS A 45 -16.08 -10.82 26.53
C HIS A 45 -17.28 -10.77 25.58
N VAL A 46 -18.44 -11.19 26.07
CA VAL A 46 -19.70 -11.02 25.34
C VAL A 46 -20.26 -9.66 25.73
N SER A 47 -20.01 -8.64 24.90
CA SER A 47 -20.34 -7.24 25.18
C SER A 47 -21.85 -6.96 25.09
N SER A 48 -22.57 -7.74 24.30
CA SER A 48 -24.04 -7.73 24.21
C SER A 48 -24.57 -9.10 23.81
N TYR A 49 -25.90 -9.27 23.74
CA TYR A 49 -26.51 -10.54 23.28
C TYR A 49 -26.12 -10.94 21.85
N ASN A 50 -25.56 -10.01 21.07
CA ASN A 50 -25.20 -10.18 19.67
C ASN A 50 -23.78 -9.68 19.35
N SER A 51 -22.91 -9.48 20.34
CA SER A 51 -21.56 -8.97 20.10
C SER A 51 -20.53 -9.62 21.01
N ILE A 52 -19.36 -9.89 20.44
CA ILE A 52 -18.21 -10.43 21.15
C ILE A 52 -17.04 -9.50 20.91
N THR A 53 -16.32 -9.18 21.98
CA THR A 53 -15.13 -8.32 21.95
C THR A 53 -13.94 -9.08 22.51
N TRP A 54 -12.85 -9.09 21.74
CA TRP A 54 -11.51 -9.53 22.14
C TRP A 54 -10.67 -8.30 22.45
N PHE A 55 -10.05 -8.30 23.63
CA PHE A 55 -9.24 -7.18 24.11
C PHE A 55 -7.76 -7.48 23.98
N ASN A 56 -6.98 -6.45 23.65
CA ASN A 56 -5.53 -6.52 23.46
C ASN A 56 -5.18 -7.66 22.49
N THR A 57 -5.81 -7.63 21.33
CA THR A 57 -5.66 -8.63 20.28
C THR A 57 -4.39 -8.34 19.50
N GLU A 58 -3.50 -9.32 19.39
CA GLU A 58 -2.30 -9.26 18.55
C GLU A 58 -2.46 -10.25 17.40
N ILE A 59 -2.29 -9.75 16.19
CA ILE A 59 -2.36 -10.51 14.95
C ILE A 59 -1.02 -10.35 14.23
N GLY A 60 -0.22 -11.41 14.22
CA GLY A 60 0.99 -11.50 13.43
C GLY A 60 0.69 -12.17 12.10
N LEU A 61 1.06 -11.55 10.98
CA LEU A 61 0.91 -12.08 9.64
C LEU A 61 2.24 -12.04 8.91
N THR A 62 2.61 -13.16 8.29
CA THR A 62 3.76 -13.23 7.40
C THR A 62 3.25 -13.63 6.02
N PRO A 63 3.15 -12.70 5.06
CA PRO A 63 2.75 -13.02 3.71
C PRO A 63 3.71 -14.01 3.04
N ARG A 64 3.21 -14.72 2.02
CA ARG A 64 3.93 -15.68 1.17
C ARG A 64 4.15 -15.11 -0.24
N SER A 65 3.48 -14.03 -0.61
CA SER A 65 3.45 -13.56 -1.98
C SER A 65 4.53 -12.52 -2.26
N GLU A 66 5.05 -12.56 -3.48
CA GLU A 66 5.92 -11.54 -4.08
C GLU A 66 5.32 -10.12 -3.99
N HIS A 67 4.00 -10.02 -3.85
CA HIS A 67 3.26 -8.75 -3.75
C HIS A 67 3.19 -8.15 -2.34
N PHE A 68 3.57 -8.89 -1.30
CA PHE A 68 3.57 -8.39 0.08
C PHE A 68 4.91 -8.64 0.80
N ASP A 69 5.90 -9.20 0.10
CA ASP A 69 7.25 -9.39 0.63
C ASP A 69 7.86 -8.07 1.15
N GLU A 70 7.46 -6.91 0.60
CA GLU A 70 7.88 -5.58 1.05
C GLU A 70 7.51 -5.27 2.50
N PHE A 71 6.41 -5.83 3.03
CA PHE A 71 5.97 -5.57 4.38
C PHE A 71 6.63 -6.47 5.42
N GLY A 72 7.30 -7.55 4.98
CA GLY A 72 7.81 -8.57 5.89
C GLY A 72 6.72 -9.12 6.81
N ARG A 73 7.06 -9.36 8.08
CA ARG A 73 6.05 -9.72 9.09
C ARG A 73 5.28 -8.47 9.51
N ILE A 74 3.98 -8.47 9.25
CA ILE A 74 3.03 -7.46 9.71
C ILE A 74 2.54 -7.85 11.10
N ASN A 75 2.58 -6.93 12.04
CA ASN A 75 1.98 -7.06 13.35
C ASN A 75 0.83 -6.04 13.46
N LEU A 76 -0.34 -6.53 13.83
CA LEU A 76 -1.53 -5.75 14.10
C LEU A 76 -1.88 -5.91 15.57
N VAL A 77 -1.77 -4.83 16.35
CA VAL A 77 -2.17 -4.77 17.76
C VAL A 77 -3.50 -4.02 17.81
N ILE A 78 -4.49 -4.54 18.53
CA ILE A 78 -5.85 -3.98 18.58
C ILE A 78 -6.29 -3.96 20.02
N ASP A 79 -6.62 -2.78 20.55
CA ASP A 79 -7.14 -2.68 21.92
C ASP A 79 -8.51 -3.37 22.02
N ASP A 80 -9.46 -3.01 21.15
CA ASP A 80 -10.78 -3.64 21.09
C ASP A 80 -11.09 -4.17 19.67
N PHE A 81 -11.10 -5.49 19.49
CA PHE A 81 -11.61 -6.14 18.29
C PHE A 81 -13.00 -6.71 18.59
N SER A 82 -14.03 -6.30 17.83
CA SER A 82 -15.38 -6.81 18.03
C SER A 82 -16.04 -7.33 16.76
N ILE A 83 -16.89 -8.33 16.95
CA ILE A 83 -17.77 -8.88 15.93
C ILE A 83 -19.20 -8.74 16.43
N THR A 84 -20.02 -8.00 15.69
CA THR A 84 -21.44 -7.77 16.01
C THR A 84 -22.35 -8.41 14.97
N PHE A 85 -23.31 -9.22 15.42
CA PHE A 85 -24.31 -9.88 14.58
C PHE A 85 -25.56 -9.00 14.49
N ASN A 86 -25.81 -8.42 13.33
CA ASN A 86 -26.91 -7.48 13.10
C ASN A 86 -28.26 -8.17 12.80
N ASP A 87 -28.26 -9.49 12.68
CA ASP A 87 -29.48 -10.28 12.57
C ASP A 87 -29.34 -11.65 13.27
N PHE A 88 -30.47 -12.32 13.49
CA PHE A 88 -30.52 -13.65 14.11
C PHE A 88 -30.08 -14.79 13.19
N LYS A 89 -30.01 -14.53 11.88
CA LYS A 89 -29.56 -15.52 10.90
C LYS A 89 -28.04 -15.54 10.75
N LEU A 90 -27.35 -14.61 11.43
CA LEU A 90 -25.91 -14.38 11.30
C LEU A 90 -25.51 -14.01 9.86
N THR A 91 -26.45 -13.46 9.08
CA THR A 91 -26.21 -13.09 7.67
C THR A 91 -25.63 -11.70 7.50
N LYS A 92 -25.65 -10.90 8.57
CA LYS A 92 -25.08 -9.56 8.62
C LYS A 92 -24.20 -9.46 9.84
N ILE A 93 -22.90 -9.38 9.60
CA ILE A 93 -21.88 -9.23 10.61
C ILE A 93 -21.26 -7.84 10.46
N GLU A 94 -20.85 -7.24 11.55
CA GLU A 94 -20.03 -6.02 11.54
C GLU A 94 -18.73 -6.32 12.28
N LEU A 95 -17.61 -6.12 11.58
CA LEU A 95 -16.28 -6.15 12.16
C LEU A 95 -15.96 -4.74 12.64
N GLU A 96 -15.50 -4.59 13.87
CA GLU A 96 -15.08 -3.30 14.43
C GLU A 96 -13.73 -3.44 15.12
N LEU A 97 -12.80 -2.55 14.79
CA LEU A 97 -11.49 -2.42 15.43
C LEU A 97 -11.41 -1.02 16.02
N ARG A 98 -10.94 -0.90 17.26
CA ARG A 98 -10.68 0.39 17.93
C ARG A 98 -9.26 0.42 18.45
N ASP A 99 -8.66 1.60 18.36
CA ASP A 99 -7.32 1.90 18.85
C ASP A 99 -6.33 0.80 18.44
N PHE A 100 -6.15 0.64 17.13
CA PHE A 100 -5.31 -0.40 16.56
C PHE A 100 -4.03 0.17 15.97
N GLU A 101 -2.99 -0.63 15.97
CA GLU A 101 -1.70 -0.32 15.40
C GLU A 101 -1.28 -1.40 14.40
N VAL A 102 -0.90 -0.99 13.19
CA VAL A 102 -0.25 -1.85 12.19
C VAL A 102 1.21 -1.45 12.09
N SER A 103 2.12 -2.40 12.22
CA SER A 103 3.55 -2.18 12.03
C SER A 103 4.21 -3.37 11.34
N ASN A 104 5.39 -3.17 10.74
CA ASN A 104 6.26 -4.28 10.37
C ASN A 104 7.28 -4.58 11.48
N ALA A 105 7.64 -5.87 11.63
CA ALA A 105 8.50 -6.36 12.70
C ALA A 105 9.93 -5.77 12.69
N THR A 106 10.35 -5.10 11.62
CA THR A 106 11.64 -4.40 11.55
C THR A 106 11.73 -3.20 12.52
N CYS A 107 10.63 -2.74 13.10
CA CYS A 107 10.62 -1.67 14.11
C CYS A 107 11.32 -2.03 15.44
N ALA A 108 11.55 -3.30 15.76
CA ALA A 108 12.01 -3.72 17.10
C ALA A 108 13.52 -3.98 17.25
N GLY A 109 14.32 -3.82 16.19
CA GLY A 109 15.76 -4.10 16.21
C GLY A 109 16.61 -2.85 16.12
N THR A 110 17.28 -2.45 17.20
CA THR A 110 18.44 -1.56 17.09
C THR A 110 19.48 -2.28 16.22
N VAL A 111 19.70 -1.80 14.98
CA VAL A 111 20.76 -2.32 14.11
C VAL A 111 22.10 -1.86 14.69
N VAL A 112 22.63 -2.66 15.61
CA VAL A 112 23.99 -2.51 16.13
C VAL A 112 24.93 -3.24 15.19
N GLY A 113 25.57 -2.48 14.31
CA GLY A 113 26.92 -2.75 13.82
C GLY A 113 27.12 -3.93 12.87
N GLY A 114 27.34 -3.59 11.60
CA GLY A 114 28.50 -4.11 10.88
C GLY A 114 28.31 -5.40 10.09
N GLU A 115 27.51 -5.35 9.03
CA GLU A 115 27.73 -6.16 7.83
C GLU A 115 27.10 -5.41 6.65
N LYS A 116 27.84 -5.22 5.55
CA LYS A 116 27.30 -4.59 4.32
C LYS A 116 26.34 -5.59 3.66
N PRO A 117 25.02 -5.35 3.66
CA PRO A 117 24.10 -6.19 2.91
C PRO A 117 24.28 -5.88 1.43
N GLY A 118 24.28 -6.89 0.57
CA GLY A 118 24.14 -6.64 -0.87
C GLY A 118 22.78 -6.03 -1.15
N ASP A 119 22.77 -4.78 -1.64
CA ASP A 119 21.79 -3.96 -2.37
C ASP A 119 20.26 -4.16 -2.19
N ALA A 120 19.77 -5.05 -1.33
CA ALA A 120 18.38 -5.12 -0.94
C ALA A 120 18.16 -4.11 0.19
N GLU A 121 17.60 -2.94 -0.16
CA GLU A 121 17.13 -1.96 0.82
C GLU A 121 16.27 -2.67 1.88
N SER A 122 16.67 -2.55 3.15
CA SER A 122 15.86 -3.11 4.24
C SER A 122 14.50 -2.41 4.26
N PRO A 123 13.39 -3.13 4.49
CA PRO A 123 12.06 -2.53 4.46
C PRO A 123 11.98 -1.41 5.49
N THR A 124 11.53 -0.24 5.04
CA THR A 124 11.41 0.92 5.90
C THR A 124 10.44 0.60 7.04
N PRO A 125 10.83 0.81 8.31
CA PRO A 125 9.92 0.66 9.43
C PRO A 125 8.67 1.53 9.19
N PHE A 126 7.48 0.94 9.28
CA PHE A 126 6.23 1.69 9.22
C PHE A 126 5.40 1.45 10.47
N ARG A 127 4.67 2.48 10.87
CA ARG A 127 3.71 2.43 11.97
C ARG A 127 2.45 3.20 11.58
N MET A 128 1.33 2.52 11.67
CA MET A 128 0.02 3.10 11.41
C MET A 128 -0.83 2.90 12.65
N VAL A 129 -1.47 3.96 13.11
CA VAL A 129 -2.39 3.92 14.24
C VAL A 129 -3.77 4.29 13.73
N GLY A 130 -4.74 3.41 13.85
CA GLY A 130 -6.13 3.73 13.55
C GLY A 130 -6.97 3.87 14.80
N GLU A 131 -7.80 4.91 14.81
CA GLU A 131 -8.70 5.20 15.92
C GLU A 131 -9.92 4.28 15.84
N HIS A 132 -10.46 4.10 14.63
CA HIS A 132 -11.66 3.29 14.40
C HIS A 132 -11.68 2.72 13.00
N PHE A 133 -12.05 1.44 12.89
CA PHE A 133 -12.40 0.78 11.64
C PHE A 133 -13.67 -0.02 11.83
N ARG A 134 -14.64 0.14 10.94
CA ARG A 134 -15.89 -0.63 10.91
C ARG A 134 -16.19 -1.11 9.52
N PHE A 135 -16.38 -2.41 9.39
CA PHE A 135 -16.58 -3.08 8.12
C PHE A 135 -17.78 -4.03 8.18
N PRO A 136 -18.90 -3.70 7.51
CA PRO A 136 -20.05 -4.57 7.42
C PRO A 136 -19.76 -5.73 6.45
N VAL A 137 -20.11 -6.94 6.87
CA VAL A 137 -19.93 -8.18 6.13
C VAL A 137 -21.29 -8.83 5.92
N ALA A 138 -21.67 -9.02 4.66
CA ALA A 138 -22.72 -9.96 4.32
C ALA A 138 -22.13 -11.37 4.41
N PHE A 139 -22.66 -12.19 5.31
CA PHE A 139 -22.12 -13.51 5.63
C PHE A 139 -23.11 -14.59 5.21
N ASP A 140 -22.69 -15.47 4.33
CA ASP A 140 -23.43 -16.66 3.95
C ASP A 140 -23.11 -17.78 4.96
N THR A 141 -24.12 -18.20 5.73
CA THR A 141 -23.93 -19.26 6.73
C THR A 141 -23.84 -20.65 6.11
N ASP A 142 -24.36 -20.82 4.89
CA ASP A 142 -24.30 -22.09 4.15
C ASP A 142 -22.95 -22.22 3.43
N ASP A 143 -22.34 -21.09 3.05
CA ASP A 143 -20.97 -21.01 2.51
C ASP A 143 -20.13 -19.90 3.17
N PRO A 144 -19.64 -20.11 4.40
CA PRO A 144 -18.80 -19.13 5.10
C PRO A 144 -17.46 -18.88 4.40
N GLY A 145 -17.01 -19.82 3.56
CA GLY A 145 -15.75 -19.71 2.82
C GLY A 145 -15.77 -18.58 1.80
N SER A 146 -16.80 -18.53 0.95
CA SER A 146 -16.94 -17.47 -0.06
C SER A 146 -17.14 -16.08 0.55
N SER A 147 -17.80 -16.01 1.71
CA SER A 147 -17.98 -14.76 2.46
C SER A 147 -16.64 -14.21 2.95
N LEU A 148 -15.79 -15.06 3.53
CA LEU A 148 -14.45 -14.68 3.95
C LEU A 148 -13.57 -14.30 2.76
N GLU A 149 -13.64 -15.05 1.67
CA GLU A 149 -12.91 -14.72 0.44
C GLU A 149 -13.26 -13.33 -0.08
N LYS A 150 -14.56 -12.99 -0.10
CA LYS A 150 -15.02 -11.66 -0.50
C LYS A 150 -14.44 -10.57 0.39
N VAL A 151 -14.50 -10.74 1.72
CA VAL A 151 -13.94 -9.77 2.68
C VAL A 151 -12.43 -9.61 2.47
N THR A 152 -11.69 -10.72 2.39
CA THR A 152 -10.24 -10.69 2.17
C THR A 152 -9.89 -9.97 0.86
N ARG A 153 -10.63 -10.23 -0.21
CA ARG A 153 -10.45 -9.56 -1.50
C ARG A 153 -10.72 -8.06 -1.41
N GLU A 154 -11.79 -7.63 -0.75
CA GLU A 154 -12.12 -6.21 -0.59
C GLU A 154 -11.11 -5.48 0.30
N LEU A 155 -10.69 -6.07 1.41
CA LEU A 155 -9.63 -5.51 2.26
C LEU A 155 -8.29 -5.43 1.50
N SER A 156 -7.95 -6.45 0.71
CA SER A 156 -6.76 -6.43 -0.15
C SER A 156 -6.85 -5.33 -1.22
N ALA A 157 -8.03 -5.14 -1.80
CA ALA A 157 -8.29 -4.07 -2.76
C ALA A 157 -8.10 -2.68 -2.11
N LEU A 158 -8.62 -2.47 -0.90
CA LEU A 158 -8.42 -1.23 -0.14
C LEU A 158 -6.94 -0.97 0.17
N ILE A 159 -6.18 -1.99 0.58
CA ILE A 159 -4.73 -1.89 0.81
C ILE A 159 -4.00 -1.47 -0.46
N LYS A 160 -4.47 -1.97 -1.61
CA LYS A 160 -3.96 -1.60 -2.94
C LYS A 160 -4.49 -0.23 -3.43
N GLY A 161 -5.29 0.46 -2.63
CA GLY A 161 -5.89 1.76 -2.97
C GLY A 161 -7.03 1.70 -3.98
N ALA A 162 -7.56 0.51 -4.26
CA ALA A 162 -8.75 0.36 -5.10
C ALA A 162 -10.02 0.77 -4.32
N ARG A 163 -11.05 1.16 -5.08
CA ARG A 163 -12.40 1.41 -4.54
C ARG A 163 -13.16 0.08 -4.40
N ILE A 164 -13.98 -0.02 -3.38
CA ILE A 164 -14.85 -1.17 -3.12
C ILE A 164 -16.32 -0.75 -3.01
N GLU A 165 -17.24 -1.67 -3.29
CA GLU A 165 -18.67 -1.42 -3.19
C GLU A 165 -19.13 -1.31 -1.74
N THR A 166 -18.59 -2.15 -0.86
CA THR A 166 -18.99 -2.24 0.54
C THR A 166 -18.68 -0.94 1.29
N PRO A 167 -19.68 -0.25 1.86
CA PRO A 167 -19.44 0.94 2.66
C PRO A 167 -18.71 0.56 3.94
N PHE A 168 -17.72 1.36 4.34
CA PHE A 168 -16.98 1.15 5.58
C PHE A 168 -16.70 2.49 6.26
N CYS A 169 -16.39 2.45 7.56
CA CYS A 169 -15.92 3.60 8.30
C CYS A 169 -14.46 3.36 8.70
N PHE A 170 -13.64 4.39 8.53
CA PHE A 170 -12.23 4.31 8.85
C PHE A 170 -11.70 5.69 9.17
N ALA A 171 -10.94 5.79 10.26
CA ALA A 171 -10.16 6.96 10.59
C ALA A 171 -8.86 6.51 11.24
N GLY A 172 -7.75 7.08 10.78
CA GLY A 172 -6.44 6.78 11.33
C GLY A 172 -5.40 7.84 11.01
N ARG A 173 -4.22 7.60 11.56
CA ARG A 173 -3.01 8.37 11.38
C ARG A 173 -1.87 7.41 11.06
N ALA A 174 -1.10 7.72 10.04
CA ALA A 174 0.17 7.02 9.82
C ALA A 174 1.29 7.90 10.34
N ALA A 175 2.30 7.27 10.95
CA ALA A 175 3.49 7.92 11.44
C ALA A 175 4.72 7.27 10.79
N TYR A 176 5.63 8.10 10.31
CA TYR A 176 6.85 7.67 9.63
C TYR A 176 8.04 8.45 10.15
N THR A 177 9.20 7.83 10.12
CA THR A 177 10.47 8.50 10.41
C THR A 177 11.31 8.55 9.15
N ILE A 178 11.60 9.76 8.68
CA ILE A 178 12.45 10.04 7.52
C ILE A 178 13.61 10.88 8.03
N GLU A 179 14.85 10.42 7.84
CA GLU A 179 16.06 11.11 8.31
C GLU A 179 16.03 11.55 9.79
N ASN A 180 15.51 10.68 10.67
CA ASN A 180 15.30 10.94 12.12
C ASN A 180 14.26 12.03 12.45
N LYS A 181 13.48 12.49 11.47
CA LYS A 181 12.34 13.37 11.69
C LYS A 181 11.04 12.60 11.57
N GLU A 182 10.18 12.76 12.56
CA GLU A 182 8.85 12.14 12.56
C GLU A 182 7.86 12.98 11.74
N TYR A 183 7.13 12.28 10.89
CA TYR A 183 6.06 12.81 10.06
C TYR A 183 4.79 12.03 10.34
N SER A 184 3.64 12.70 10.30
CA SER A 184 2.37 12.01 10.41
C SER A 184 1.31 12.66 9.56
N PHE A 185 0.37 11.86 9.04
CA PHE A 185 -0.78 12.34 8.30
C PHE A 185 -2.03 11.55 8.66
N ARG A 186 -3.19 12.20 8.54
CA ARG A 186 -4.48 11.55 8.75
C ARG A 186 -5.01 11.01 7.42
N PHE A 187 -5.71 9.89 7.52
CA PHE A 187 -6.46 9.31 6.42
C PHE A 187 -7.77 8.72 6.94
N GLY A 188 -8.73 8.56 6.04
CA GLY A 188 -10.02 7.98 6.41
C GLY A 188 -10.79 7.48 5.20
N ALA A 189 -11.95 6.88 5.48
CA ALA A 189 -12.87 6.42 4.46
C ALA A 189 -13.43 7.62 3.68
N VAL A 190 -13.41 7.52 2.35
CA VAL A 190 -14.03 8.49 1.45
C VAL A 190 -14.98 7.75 0.50
N ARG A 191 -16.04 8.43 0.09
CA ARG A 191 -17.03 7.95 -0.87
C ARG A 191 -16.92 8.73 -2.16
N SER A 192 -16.90 8.02 -3.28
CA SER A 192 -16.96 8.56 -4.64
C SER A 192 -18.07 7.88 -5.46
N GLU A 193 -18.20 8.24 -6.73
CA GLU A 193 -19.11 7.56 -7.67
C GLU A 193 -18.69 6.11 -7.92
N ASP A 194 -17.38 5.84 -7.92
CA ASP A 194 -16.78 4.51 -8.16
C ASP A 194 -16.74 3.60 -6.90
N GLY A 195 -17.27 4.07 -5.76
CA GLY A 195 -17.37 3.29 -4.53
C GLY A 195 -16.72 3.96 -3.31
N HIS A 196 -16.17 3.15 -2.41
CA HIS A 196 -15.56 3.58 -1.16
C HIS A 196 -14.07 3.28 -1.18
N GLY A 197 -13.23 4.18 -0.68
CA GLY A 197 -11.79 3.93 -0.54
C GLY A 197 -11.19 4.70 0.63
N VAL A 198 -9.87 4.72 0.71
CA VAL A 198 -9.13 5.44 1.75
C VAL A 198 -8.41 6.62 1.10
N SER A 199 -8.45 7.79 1.72
CA SER A 199 -7.72 8.97 1.23
C SER A 199 -7.16 9.77 2.41
N ALA A 200 -6.05 10.45 2.19
CA ALA A 200 -5.44 11.42 3.09
C ALA A 200 -5.74 12.85 2.65
N HIS A 201 -5.57 13.81 3.54
CA HIS A 201 -5.66 15.22 3.15
C HIS A 201 -4.34 15.66 2.48
N PRO A 202 -4.36 16.32 1.31
CA PRO A 202 -3.13 16.74 0.62
C PRO A 202 -2.20 17.62 1.48
N ASP A 203 -2.77 18.48 2.33
CA ASP A 203 -1.98 19.33 3.24
C ASP A 203 -1.24 18.55 4.34
N ASP A 204 -1.74 17.37 4.75
CA ASP A 204 -1.05 16.52 5.71
C ASP A 204 0.10 15.75 5.01
N ILE A 205 -0.03 15.47 3.71
CA ILE A 205 0.97 14.75 2.89
C ILE A 205 2.10 15.68 2.42
N ARG A 206 1.79 16.94 2.11
CA ARG A 206 2.73 17.91 1.52
C ARG A 206 4.05 18.04 2.31
N PRO A 207 4.08 18.21 3.64
CA PRO A 207 5.34 18.33 4.39
C PRO A 207 6.24 17.08 4.29
N ILE A 208 5.63 15.92 4.03
CA ILE A 208 6.32 14.66 3.84
C ILE A 208 6.91 14.60 2.43
N ALA A 209 6.11 14.94 1.43
CA ALA A 209 6.55 15.01 0.04
C ALA A 209 7.76 15.96 -0.12
N GLU A 210 7.69 17.13 0.49
CA GLU A 210 8.76 18.14 0.53
C GLU A 210 10.04 17.64 1.23
N SER A 211 9.95 16.62 2.09
CA SER A 211 11.13 16.01 2.71
C SER A 211 11.90 15.08 1.77
N PHE A 212 11.27 14.61 0.69
CA PHE A 212 11.89 13.75 -0.31
C PHE A 212 12.39 14.52 -1.53
N SER A 213 11.64 15.53 -1.97
CA SER A 213 11.98 16.33 -3.15
C SER A 213 11.22 17.66 -3.13
N ASP A 214 11.87 18.74 -3.57
CA ASP A 214 11.27 20.08 -3.64
C ASP A 214 10.17 20.21 -4.73
N ASN A 215 10.05 19.21 -5.62
CA ASN A 215 9.25 19.28 -6.85
C ASN A 215 8.10 18.25 -6.87
N PHE A 216 7.17 18.35 -5.92
CA PHE A 216 5.88 17.64 -6.00
C PHE A 216 4.80 18.57 -6.56
N THR A 217 4.24 18.20 -7.71
CA THR A 217 3.14 18.96 -8.33
C THR A 217 1.84 18.81 -7.55
N GLY A 218 0.89 19.72 -7.75
CA GLY A 218 -0.44 19.60 -7.16
C GLY A 218 -1.16 18.31 -7.55
N THR A 219 -1.01 17.88 -8.81
CA THR A 219 -1.59 16.64 -9.34
C THR A 219 -0.94 15.40 -8.71
N GLU A 220 0.37 15.40 -8.51
CA GLU A 220 1.05 14.31 -7.79
C GLU A 220 0.59 14.22 -6.34
N LEU A 221 0.46 15.36 -5.64
CA LEU A 221 -0.02 15.37 -4.26
C LEU A 221 -1.45 14.83 -4.16
N ALA A 222 -2.33 15.19 -5.10
CA ALA A 222 -3.68 14.65 -5.16
C ALA A 222 -3.67 13.13 -5.36
N LEU A 223 -2.87 12.62 -6.31
CA LEU A 223 -2.74 11.19 -6.55
C LEU A 223 -2.21 10.48 -5.30
N VAL A 224 -1.12 10.95 -4.72
CA VAL A 224 -0.52 10.35 -3.51
C VAL A 224 -1.51 10.36 -2.33
N SER A 225 -2.36 11.38 -2.24
CA SER A 225 -3.41 11.47 -1.23
C SER A 225 -4.49 10.39 -1.39
N ASP A 226 -4.77 9.95 -2.61
CA ASP A 226 -5.69 8.84 -2.88
C ASP A 226 -5.08 7.46 -2.62
N TYR A 227 -3.75 7.37 -2.48
CA TYR A 227 -3.03 6.14 -2.15
C TYR A 227 -2.23 6.29 -0.86
N PRO A 228 -2.85 6.63 0.28
CA PRO A 228 -2.13 6.96 1.52
C PRO A 228 -1.25 5.81 2.03
N LEU A 229 -1.65 4.56 1.74
CA LEU A 229 -0.90 3.35 2.12
C LEU A 229 0.34 3.12 1.25
N ARG A 230 0.40 3.72 0.05
CA ARG A 230 1.54 3.63 -0.88
C ARG A 230 2.38 4.92 -0.90
N ALA A 231 1.87 6.00 -0.30
CA ALA A 231 2.42 7.34 -0.41
C ALA A 231 3.93 7.41 -0.11
N ILE A 232 4.37 6.81 0.99
CA ILE A 232 5.78 6.86 1.39
C ILE A 232 6.68 6.12 0.41
N ARG A 233 6.29 4.92 0.00
CA ARG A 233 7.06 4.11 -0.94
C ARG A 233 7.12 4.76 -2.32
N LEU A 234 6.04 5.38 -2.77
CA LEU A 234 6.02 6.23 -3.98
C LEU A 234 7.07 7.35 -3.91
N MET A 235 7.12 8.08 -2.79
CA MET A 235 8.10 9.16 -2.60
C MET A 235 9.54 8.64 -2.55
N GLN A 236 9.77 7.50 -1.89
CA GLN A 236 11.08 6.83 -1.86
C GLN A 236 11.54 6.42 -3.25
N ILE A 237 10.67 5.81 -4.05
CA ILE A 237 10.98 5.39 -5.42
C ILE A 237 11.36 6.59 -6.30
N LYS A 238 10.60 7.70 -6.21
CA LYS A 238 10.92 8.95 -6.91
C LYS A 238 12.29 9.49 -6.49
N ASN A 239 12.53 9.63 -5.18
CA ASN A 239 13.81 10.13 -4.66
C ASN A 239 15.00 9.22 -5.01
N SER A 240 14.81 7.90 -5.01
CA SER A 240 15.83 6.93 -5.42
C SER A 240 16.22 7.12 -6.88
N ALA A 241 15.24 7.26 -7.78
CA ALA A 241 15.50 7.53 -9.20
C ALA A 241 16.25 8.85 -9.42
N GLU A 242 15.82 9.92 -8.75
CA GLU A 242 16.45 11.25 -8.80
C GLU A 242 17.89 11.24 -8.25
N SER A 243 18.10 10.58 -7.11
CA SER A 243 19.43 10.48 -6.49
C SER A 243 20.40 9.66 -7.34
N ARG A 244 19.93 8.55 -7.92
CA ARG A 244 20.74 7.66 -8.76
C ARG A 244 21.06 8.27 -10.11
N SER A 245 20.12 9.00 -10.73
CA SER A 245 20.39 9.70 -11.99
C SER A 245 21.46 10.78 -11.81
N ARG A 246 21.33 11.62 -10.77
CA ARG A 246 22.32 12.63 -10.40
C ARG A 246 23.68 12.02 -10.09
N ALA A 247 23.72 10.91 -9.37
CA ALA A 247 24.96 10.21 -9.06
C ALA A 247 25.66 9.69 -10.32
N ALA A 248 24.90 9.08 -11.25
CA ALA A 248 25.43 8.60 -12.52
C ALA A 248 25.97 9.76 -13.39
N TYR A 249 25.24 10.87 -13.48
CA TYR A 249 25.68 12.06 -14.22
C TYR A 249 26.95 12.70 -13.63
N ARG A 250 27.05 12.78 -12.30
CA ARG A 250 28.27 13.25 -11.62
C ARG A 250 29.49 12.36 -11.91
N GLN A 251 29.29 11.06 -12.11
CA GLN A 251 30.35 10.11 -12.45
C GLN A 251 30.72 10.15 -13.93
N ASP A 252 29.73 10.31 -14.81
CA ASP A 252 29.91 10.43 -16.26
C ASP A 252 28.93 11.46 -16.84
N ALA A 253 29.45 12.64 -17.21
CA ALA A 253 28.66 13.74 -17.77
C ALA A 253 28.02 13.44 -19.13
N ARG A 254 28.30 12.27 -19.73
CA ARG A 254 27.61 11.80 -20.95
C ARG A 254 26.29 11.11 -20.66
N VAL A 255 26.01 10.79 -19.39
CA VAL A 255 24.73 10.19 -19.00
C VAL A 255 23.61 11.20 -19.28
N PRO A 256 22.57 10.82 -20.05
CA PRO A 256 21.39 11.67 -20.20
C PRO A 256 20.57 11.59 -18.90
N GLU A 257 20.94 12.42 -17.92
CA GLU A 257 20.44 12.37 -16.54
C GLU A 257 18.91 12.27 -16.49
N ASP A 258 18.26 13.12 -17.27
CA ASP A 258 16.81 13.24 -17.27
C ASP A 258 16.11 12.01 -17.85
N ALA A 259 16.51 11.56 -19.04
CA ALA A 259 16.03 10.31 -19.62
C ALA A 259 16.27 9.10 -18.72
N TYR A 260 17.43 9.04 -18.05
CA TYR A 260 17.73 7.97 -17.09
C TYR A 260 16.81 8.05 -15.87
N ARG A 261 16.57 9.24 -15.32
CA ARG A 261 15.67 9.48 -14.19
C ARG A 261 14.26 8.98 -14.50
N HIS A 262 13.67 9.38 -15.62
CA HIS A 262 12.31 8.99 -16.03
C HIS A 262 12.19 7.48 -16.29
N ILE A 263 13.15 6.89 -17.02
CA ILE A 263 13.17 5.45 -17.29
C ILE A 263 13.29 4.66 -15.99
N LEU A 264 14.24 5.01 -15.12
CA LEU A 264 14.45 4.31 -13.86
C LEU A 264 13.25 4.46 -12.93
N TRP A 265 12.68 5.66 -12.83
CA TRP A 265 11.50 5.90 -12.01
C TRP A 265 10.31 5.05 -12.45
N SER A 266 9.97 5.09 -13.75
CA SER A 266 8.85 4.31 -14.27
C SER A 266 9.10 2.79 -14.22
N TYR A 267 10.35 2.36 -14.39
CA TYR A 267 10.78 0.98 -14.19
C TYR A 267 10.51 0.52 -12.75
N LEU A 268 10.99 1.27 -11.75
CA LEU A 268 10.82 0.93 -10.33
C LEU A 268 9.34 0.90 -9.92
N LEU A 269 8.55 1.90 -10.37
CA LEU A 269 7.10 1.91 -10.15
C LEU A 269 6.42 0.68 -10.76
N THR A 270 6.84 0.26 -11.95
CA THR A 270 6.25 -0.91 -12.63
C THR A 270 6.61 -2.21 -11.92
N LYS A 271 7.85 -2.33 -11.45
CA LYS A 271 8.28 -3.48 -10.64
C LYS A 271 7.50 -3.59 -9.33
N GLU A 272 7.19 -2.46 -8.70
CA GLU A 272 6.50 -2.40 -7.41
C GLU A 272 4.98 -2.57 -7.55
N TYR A 273 4.35 -1.82 -8.47
CA TYR A 273 2.89 -1.65 -8.52
C TYR A 273 2.25 -2.08 -9.84
N GLY A 274 3.03 -2.51 -10.82
CA GLY A 274 2.57 -2.84 -12.16
C GLY A 274 2.46 -1.62 -13.08
N GLY A 275 2.41 -1.90 -14.39
CA GLY A 275 2.53 -0.88 -15.44
C GLY A 275 1.40 0.14 -15.49
N GLU A 276 0.16 -0.27 -15.19
CA GLU A 276 -1.01 0.62 -15.20
C GLU A 276 -0.90 1.70 -14.12
N PHE A 277 -0.56 1.31 -12.89
CA PHE A 277 -0.38 2.25 -11.80
C PHE A 277 0.86 3.13 -12.03
N ALA A 278 1.96 2.54 -12.50
CA ALA A 278 3.16 3.30 -12.86
C ALA A 278 2.86 4.38 -13.91
N GLN A 279 2.05 4.05 -14.92
CA GLN A 279 1.61 5.02 -15.91
C GLN A 279 0.77 6.14 -15.27
N ALA A 280 -0.24 5.81 -14.46
CA ALA A 280 -1.06 6.83 -13.81
C ALA A 280 -0.23 7.82 -12.97
N VAL A 281 0.76 7.31 -12.24
CA VAL A 281 1.68 8.13 -11.43
C VAL A 281 2.55 9.03 -12.32
N THR A 282 3.19 8.47 -13.35
CA THR A 282 4.06 9.27 -14.22
C THR A 282 3.26 10.28 -15.04
N ASP A 283 2.07 9.91 -15.51
CA ASP A 283 1.24 10.81 -16.31
C ASP A 283 0.75 11.99 -15.45
N ALA A 284 0.38 11.75 -14.20
CA ALA A 284 0.04 12.81 -13.24
C ALA A 284 1.20 13.77 -12.95
N HIS A 285 2.45 13.28 -12.93
CA HIS A 285 3.65 14.12 -12.82
C HIS A 285 3.78 15.05 -14.01
N GLU A 286 3.73 14.50 -15.22
CA GLU A 286 3.87 15.30 -16.44
C GLU A 286 2.72 16.30 -16.63
N GLU A 287 1.50 15.96 -16.20
CA GLU A 287 0.35 16.86 -16.22
C GLU A 287 0.49 18.06 -15.28
N GLY A 288 1.07 17.86 -14.10
CA GLY A 288 1.21 18.91 -13.09
C GLY A 288 2.36 19.90 -13.34
N LEU A 289 3.23 19.64 -14.31
CA LEU A 289 4.32 20.54 -14.71
C LEU A 289 3.83 21.50 -15.82
N GLU A 290 3.26 22.63 -15.41
CA GLU A 290 2.69 23.63 -16.33
C GLU A 290 3.73 24.32 -17.24
N ASP A 291 5.01 24.37 -16.81
CA ASP A 291 6.08 25.09 -17.51
C ASP A 291 6.85 24.25 -18.54
N THR A 292 6.59 22.94 -18.63
CA THR A 292 7.26 22.04 -19.59
C THR A 292 6.53 22.08 -20.93
N LEU A 293 7.07 22.83 -21.91
CA LEU A 293 6.46 22.98 -23.23
C LEU A 293 6.71 21.75 -24.13
N GLY A 294 5.64 21.28 -24.79
CA GLY A 294 5.58 20.33 -25.92
C GLY A 294 6.68 19.25 -25.99
N PRO A 295 7.83 19.51 -26.67
CA PRO A 295 8.85 18.48 -26.93
C PRO A 295 9.47 17.84 -25.69
N ASP A 296 9.65 18.59 -24.60
CA ASP A 296 10.25 18.05 -23.38
C ASP A 296 9.28 17.07 -22.70
N LYS A 297 7.99 17.43 -22.65
CA LYS A 297 6.93 16.58 -22.10
C LYS A 297 6.70 15.31 -22.92
N GLU A 298 6.78 15.37 -24.24
CA GLU A 298 6.70 14.18 -25.11
C GLU A 298 7.86 13.20 -24.88
N MET A 299 9.06 13.73 -24.62
CA MET A 299 10.24 12.92 -24.28
C MET A 299 10.01 12.18 -22.96
N ASP A 300 9.47 12.86 -21.95
CA ASP A 300 9.25 12.28 -20.62
C ASP A 300 8.19 11.17 -20.66
N TYR A 301 7.03 11.40 -21.30
CA TYR A 301 6.03 10.35 -21.54
C TYR A 301 6.62 9.13 -22.28
N HIS A 302 7.47 9.39 -23.28
CA HIS A 302 8.11 8.32 -24.05
C HIS A 302 9.10 7.52 -23.22
N ASN A 303 9.96 8.18 -22.47
CA ASN A 303 10.95 7.56 -21.60
C ASN A 303 10.31 6.82 -20.43
N ASN A 304 9.24 7.36 -19.84
CA ASN A 304 8.41 6.66 -18.86
C ASN A 304 7.88 5.34 -19.45
N ARG A 305 7.34 5.35 -20.68
CA ARG A 305 6.87 4.13 -21.37
C ARG A 305 7.99 3.10 -21.59
N ILE A 306 9.20 3.54 -21.91
CA ILE A 306 10.37 2.65 -22.03
C ILE A 306 10.70 1.99 -20.68
N GLY A 307 10.67 2.75 -19.58
CA GLY A 307 10.88 2.23 -18.23
C GLY A 307 9.93 1.07 -17.90
N ARG A 308 8.63 1.25 -18.18
CA ARG A 308 7.62 0.19 -18.03
C ARG A 308 7.93 -1.04 -18.89
N ARG A 309 8.27 -0.82 -20.17
CA ARG A 309 8.65 -1.89 -21.11
C ARG A 309 9.85 -2.71 -20.59
N TYR A 310 10.86 -2.06 -20.01
CA TYR A 310 12.00 -2.76 -19.42
C TYR A 310 11.61 -3.63 -18.23
N ALA A 311 10.73 -3.13 -17.36
CA ALA A 311 10.25 -3.89 -16.21
C ALA A 311 9.45 -5.12 -16.65
N ASP A 312 8.49 -4.96 -17.57
CA ASP A 312 7.68 -6.06 -18.11
C ASP A 312 8.52 -7.07 -18.91
N GLY A 313 9.56 -6.59 -19.58
CA GLY A 313 10.53 -7.41 -20.30
C GLY A 313 11.53 -8.16 -19.41
N GLY A 314 11.47 -7.98 -18.09
CA GLY A 314 12.36 -8.66 -17.14
C GLY A 314 13.81 -8.18 -17.19
N VAL A 315 14.06 -6.95 -17.66
CA VAL A 315 15.40 -6.36 -17.65
C VAL A 315 15.88 -6.23 -16.21
N ALA A 316 17.14 -6.62 -15.95
CA ALA A 316 17.73 -6.44 -14.64
C ALA A 316 17.97 -4.95 -14.33
N GLU A 317 17.68 -4.52 -13.10
CA GLU A 317 17.78 -3.11 -12.71
C GLU A 317 19.18 -2.52 -12.94
N GLY A 318 20.24 -3.31 -12.69
CA GLY A 318 21.63 -2.89 -12.93
C GLY A 318 21.96 -2.63 -14.41
N GLU A 319 21.15 -3.10 -15.35
CA GLU A 319 21.33 -2.88 -16.78
C GLU A 319 20.65 -1.61 -17.30
N ILE A 320 19.77 -0.99 -16.48
CA ILE A 320 18.92 0.12 -16.93
C ILE A 320 19.74 1.30 -17.42
N LEU A 321 20.80 1.70 -16.68
CA LEU A 321 21.69 2.79 -17.11
C LEU A 321 22.34 2.48 -18.47
N GLY A 322 22.86 1.25 -18.65
CA GLY A 322 23.47 0.83 -19.90
C GLY A 322 22.47 0.91 -21.06
N LYS A 323 21.24 0.43 -20.86
CA LYS A 323 20.17 0.53 -21.86
C LYS A 323 19.76 1.98 -22.14
N THR A 324 19.65 2.84 -21.14
CA THR A 324 19.39 4.26 -21.35
C THR A 324 20.47 4.87 -22.26
N MET A 325 21.73 4.47 -22.10
CA MET A 325 22.83 4.99 -22.92
C MET A 325 22.88 4.40 -24.34
N SER A 326 22.42 3.17 -24.56
CA SER A 326 22.60 2.46 -25.84
C SER A 326 21.34 2.16 -26.65
N ASP A 327 20.16 2.09 -26.02
CA ASP A 327 18.91 1.72 -26.70
C ASP A 327 18.50 2.82 -27.69
N PRO A 328 18.32 2.50 -28.99
CA PRO A 328 17.98 3.49 -30.00
C PRO A 328 16.59 4.12 -29.79
N ASP A 329 15.68 3.45 -29.07
CA ASP A 329 14.36 3.99 -28.79
C ASP A 329 14.41 5.09 -27.72
N VAL A 330 15.47 5.18 -26.90
CA VAL A 330 15.56 6.17 -25.83
C VAL A 330 15.80 7.56 -26.38
N ILE A 331 14.96 8.52 -25.99
CA ILE A 331 15.10 9.93 -26.34
C ILE A 331 15.91 10.60 -25.24
N ARG A 332 17.11 11.07 -25.58
CA ARG A 332 18.13 11.58 -24.64
C ARG A 332 18.14 13.10 -24.59
N ASN A 333 17.56 13.75 -25.59
CA ASN A 333 17.30 15.18 -25.61
C ASN A 333 16.04 15.45 -26.45
N ALA A 334 15.27 16.48 -26.09
CA ALA A 334 14.03 16.80 -26.78
C ALA A 334 14.22 17.25 -28.24
N GLN A 335 15.43 17.67 -28.63
CA GLN A 335 15.72 18.00 -30.03
C GLN A 335 15.62 16.77 -30.95
N GLN A 336 15.81 15.55 -30.42
CA GLN A 336 15.65 14.30 -31.17
C GLN A 336 14.19 14.08 -31.66
N LEU A 337 13.18 14.54 -30.93
CA LEU A 337 11.77 14.44 -31.35
C LEU A 337 11.48 15.26 -32.61
N SER A 338 12.02 16.48 -32.66
CA SER A 338 11.83 17.40 -33.79
C SER A 338 12.48 16.92 -35.09
N ALA A 339 13.49 16.03 -35.00
CA ALA A 339 14.15 15.42 -36.15
C ALA A 339 13.40 14.18 -36.66
N SER A 340 12.80 13.38 -35.78
CA SER A 340 11.99 12.21 -36.16
C SER A 340 10.63 12.54 -36.78
N GLN A 341 10.10 13.75 -36.51
CA GLN A 341 8.82 14.22 -37.03
C GLN A 341 8.92 14.98 -38.36
N ARG A 342 10.11 15.10 -38.98
CA ARG A 342 10.24 15.61 -40.36
C ARG A 342 10.15 14.43 -41.34
N PRO A 343 9.02 14.21 -42.03
CA PRO A 343 8.96 13.22 -43.08
C PRO A 343 9.64 13.81 -44.32
N GLY A 344 10.79 13.25 -44.70
CA GLY A 344 11.40 13.42 -46.03
C GLY A 344 11.76 14.84 -46.45
N GLU A 345 13.06 15.18 -46.33
CA GLU A 345 13.74 15.93 -47.39
C GLU A 345 14.39 14.94 -48.36
#